data_AF-A0A837ZWY8-F1
#
_entry.id   AF-A0A837ZWY8-F1
#
_cell.length_a   1.000
_cell.length_b   1.000
_cell.length_c   1.000
_cell.angle_alpha   90.00
_cell.angle_beta   90.00
_cell.angle_gamma   90.00
#
_symmetry.space_group_name_H-M   'P 1'
#
loop_
_entity.id
_entity.type
_entity.pdbx_description
1 polymer ?
#
loop_
_entity_poly.entity_id
_entity_poly.type
_entity_poly.pdbx_seq_one_letter_code
_entity_poly.pdbx_strand_id
1 'polypeptide(L)'
;MTERSRTRGWYHVWLRIGIAVIAASAIAASAEALYSLARRTGYGTWTAASLPVALDVMAAVAALAWLAPVAARRCRGYARGLCLVAVCLAIAGNAGHKSMALYAVDTPWPVVVSVAAIPPAALAAAVHLAVLLAADADHREADRTRPEAAASIEPDPIEPEPVDAGEVESPSIAPTSTGAAASTAPAERQPTDTTDRAVSVPAVAGVGRGGDRRESSPTEAEPAPASAGPGYRSIEDLRAELAAAIASPAVEVDPSSAESIRRALRCGPQRARQLRDEHTTTAVEPDPPSPIETRSLAPIGTSH
;
A
#
# COMPACT_ATOMS: atom_id res chain seq x y z
N MET A 1 -34.43 18.46 -11.91
CA MET A 1 -33.18 18.66 -11.13
C MET A 1 -33.57 18.64 -9.66
N THR A 2 -33.47 17.48 -9.02
CA THR A 2 -34.18 17.14 -7.78
C THR A 2 -33.51 17.71 -6.55
N GLU A 3 -34.29 18.22 -5.61
CA GLU A 3 -33.90 18.86 -4.33
C GLU A 3 -32.80 18.13 -3.52
N ARG A 4 -32.69 16.79 -3.67
CA ARG A 4 -31.58 15.97 -3.14
C ARG A 4 -30.18 16.34 -3.67
N SER A 5 -30.03 16.85 -4.89
CA SER A 5 -28.72 17.27 -5.40
C SER A 5 -28.27 18.60 -4.81
N ARG A 6 -29.23 19.48 -4.47
CA ARG A 6 -28.97 20.80 -3.87
C ARG A 6 -28.53 20.68 -2.41
N THR A 7 -29.16 19.78 -1.65
CA THR A 7 -28.79 19.51 -0.25
C THR A 7 -27.44 18.81 -0.14
N ARG A 8 -27.15 17.84 -1.02
CA ARG A 8 -25.85 17.14 -1.05
C ARG A 8 -24.69 18.09 -1.36
N GLY A 9 -24.88 19.04 -2.28
CA GLY A 9 -23.88 20.08 -2.56
C GLY A 9 -23.62 20.98 -1.35
N TRP A 10 -24.65 21.35 -0.60
CA TRP A 10 -24.54 22.22 0.57
C TRP A 10 -23.75 21.56 1.71
N TYR A 11 -23.99 20.28 2.00
CA TYR A 11 -23.22 19.55 3.03
C TYR A 11 -21.73 19.50 2.71
N HIS A 12 -21.35 19.30 1.45
CA HIS A 12 -19.94 19.32 1.05
C HIS A 12 -19.30 20.70 1.23
N VAL A 13 -20.04 21.78 0.99
CA VAL A 13 -19.55 23.15 1.21
C VAL A 13 -19.33 23.40 2.71
N TRP A 14 -20.32 23.13 3.56
CA TRP A 14 -20.16 23.30 5.01
C TRP A 14 -19.06 22.42 5.61
N LEU A 15 -18.94 21.17 5.14
CA LEU A 15 -17.87 20.27 5.57
C LEU A 15 -16.49 20.85 5.21
N ARG A 16 -16.32 21.37 4.00
CA ARG A 16 -15.07 22.02 3.57
C ARG A 16 -14.76 23.27 4.38
N ILE A 17 -15.77 24.10 4.66
CA ILE A 17 -15.61 25.29 5.52
C ILE A 17 -15.19 24.87 6.93
N GLY A 18 -15.86 23.89 7.53
CA GLY A 18 -15.53 23.38 8.86
C GLY A 18 -14.10 22.84 8.93
N ILE A 19 -13.69 22.03 7.94
CA ILE A 19 -12.31 21.53 7.84
C ILE A 19 -11.31 22.69 7.69
N ALA A 20 -11.60 23.68 6.85
CA ALA A 20 -10.73 24.84 6.66
C ALA A 20 -10.55 25.65 7.95
N VAL A 21 -11.62 25.88 8.71
CA VAL A 21 -11.58 26.57 10.01
C VAL A 21 -10.77 25.78 11.04
N ILE A 22 -10.99 24.47 11.14
CA ILE A 22 -10.22 23.60 12.04
C ILE A 22 -8.73 23.61 11.66
N ALA A 23 -8.43 23.52 10.36
CA ALA A 23 -7.06 23.56 9.86
C ALA A 23 -6.39 24.90 10.15
N ALA A 24 -7.05 26.03 9.89
CA ALA A 24 -6.52 27.37 10.18
C ALA A 24 -6.26 27.57 11.69
N SER A 25 -7.17 27.08 12.54
CA SER A 25 -7.00 27.12 14.00
C SER A 25 -5.80 26.28 14.48
N ALA A 26 -5.64 25.07 13.92
CA ALA A 26 -4.50 24.20 14.22
C ALA A 26 -3.17 24.81 13.75
N ILE A 27 -3.15 25.43 12.56
CA ILE A 27 -2.01 26.16 12.01
C ILE A 27 -1.62 27.31 12.93
N ALA A 28 -2.58 28.16 13.32
CA ALA A 28 -2.31 29.30 14.20
C ALA A 28 -1.76 28.86 15.57
N ALA A 29 -2.31 27.79 16.17
CA ALA A 29 -1.83 27.26 17.44
C ALA A 29 -0.40 26.69 17.32
N SER A 30 -0.11 25.94 16.25
CA SER A 30 1.22 25.40 15.97
C SER A 30 2.23 26.52 15.70
N ALA A 31 1.82 27.57 14.98
CA ALA A 31 2.66 28.70 14.64
C ALA A 31 3.17 29.46 15.87
N GLU A 32 2.31 29.68 16.86
CA GLU A 32 2.70 30.32 18.12
C GLU A 32 3.72 29.46 18.90
N ALA A 33 3.50 28.15 18.98
CA ALA A 33 4.40 27.23 19.66
C ALA A 33 5.79 27.18 19.00
N LEU A 34 5.83 27.06 17.66
CA LEU A 34 7.07 27.04 16.86
C LEU A 34 7.79 28.39 16.89
N TYR A 35 7.05 29.49 16.81
CA TYR A 35 7.59 30.85 16.93
C TYR A 35 8.23 31.05 18.31
N SER A 36 7.51 30.72 19.38
CA SER A 36 8.02 30.80 20.75
C SER A 36 9.28 29.95 20.95
N LEU A 37 9.28 28.73 20.39
CA LEU A 37 10.44 27.85 20.46
C LEU A 37 11.63 28.41 19.67
N ALA A 38 11.41 28.86 18.44
CA ALA A 38 12.46 29.48 17.61
C ALA A 38 13.08 30.71 18.30
N ARG A 39 12.25 31.55 18.92
CA ARG A 39 12.71 32.69 19.72
C ARG A 39 13.61 32.25 20.88
N ARG A 40 13.25 31.16 21.58
CA ARG A 40 14.07 30.58 22.66
C ARG A 40 15.38 29.98 22.15
N THR A 41 15.41 29.48 20.92
CA THR A 41 16.63 28.98 20.28
C THR A 41 17.55 30.08 19.71
N GLY A 42 17.21 31.36 19.90
CA GLY A 42 18.04 32.49 19.49
C GLY A 42 17.72 33.06 18.09
N TYR A 43 16.64 32.62 17.44
CA TYR A 43 16.24 33.19 16.15
C TYR A 43 15.70 34.63 16.30
N GLY A 44 16.02 35.47 15.32
CA GLY A 44 15.39 36.79 15.17
C GLY A 44 13.88 36.69 14.96
N THR A 45 13.13 37.76 15.22
CA THR A 45 11.66 37.77 15.12
C THR A 45 11.16 37.35 13.72
N TRP A 46 11.75 37.91 12.67
CA TRP A 46 11.40 37.60 11.29
C TRP A 46 11.72 36.15 10.90
N THR A 47 12.87 35.64 11.33
CA THR A 47 13.29 34.25 11.05
C THR A 47 12.54 33.21 11.90
N ALA A 48 12.09 33.59 13.10
CA ALA A 48 11.24 32.74 13.92
C ALA A 48 9.84 32.59 13.31
N ALA A 49 9.33 33.63 12.64
CA ALA A 49 8.03 33.62 11.99
C ALA A 49 8.01 32.82 10.67
N SER A 50 9.14 32.66 9.98
CA SER A 50 9.20 31.90 8.73
C SER A 50 9.15 30.39 8.93
N LEU A 51 9.55 29.90 10.10
CA LEU A 51 9.59 28.47 10.43
C LEU A 51 8.21 27.79 10.39
N PRO A 52 7.15 28.32 11.05
CA PRO A 52 5.82 27.74 10.94
C PRO A 52 5.24 27.85 9.53
N VAL A 53 5.45 28.98 8.84
CA VAL A 53 4.97 29.16 7.46
C VAL A 53 5.55 28.09 6.52
N ALA A 54 6.84 27.79 6.62
CA ALA A 54 7.48 26.77 5.79
C ALA A 54 6.91 25.36 6.07
N LEU A 55 6.65 25.04 7.34
CA LEU A 55 6.04 23.77 7.73
C LEU A 55 4.59 23.65 7.25
N ASP A 56 3.79 24.69 7.41
CA ASP A 56 2.38 24.68 7.02
C ASP A 56 2.21 24.56 5.51
N VAL A 57 3.04 25.28 4.73
CA VAL A 57 3.06 25.16 3.27
C VAL A 57 3.43 23.73 2.86
N MET A 58 4.45 23.13 3.46
CA MET A 58 4.82 21.75 3.15
C MET A 58 3.71 20.75 3.54
N ALA A 59 3.11 20.90 4.72
CA ALA A 59 2.01 20.05 5.16
C ALA A 59 0.80 20.15 4.24
N ALA A 60 0.47 21.36 3.78
CA ALA A 60 -0.59 21.60 2.80
C ALA A 60 -0.27 20.95 1.45
N VAL A 61 0.95 21.12 0.94
CA VAL A 61 1.39 20.49 -0.33
C VAL A 61 1.36 18.96 -0.22
N ALA A 62 1.83 18.40 0.89
CA ALA A 62 1.77 16.97 1.17
C ALA A 62 0.32 16.45 1.21
N ALA A 63 -0.58 17.18 1.88
CA ALA A 63 -1.98 16.80 1.98
C ALA A 63 -2.69 16.86 0.63
N LEU A 64 -2.43 17.90 -0.16
CA LEU A 64 -2.95 18.03 -1.52
C LEU A 64 -2.44 16.90 -2.42
N ALA A 65 -1.15 16.56 -2.35
CA ALA A 65 -0.57 15.46 -3.11
C ALA A 65 -1.13 14.09 -2.69
N TRP A 66 -1.42 13.90 -1.39
CA TRP A 66 -2.02 12.67 -0.89
C TRP A 66 -3.49 12.51 -1.31
N LEU A 67 -4.26 13.60 -1.25
CA LEU A 67 -5.69 13.62 -1.58
C LEU A 67 -5.96 13.73 -3.09
N ALA A 68 -4.95 14.03 -3.90
CA ALA A 68 -5.07 14.08 -5.35
C ALA A 68 -5.52 12.69 -5.87
N PRO A 69 -6.71 12.59 -6.49
CA PRO A 69 -7.25 11.31 -6.97
C PRO A 69 -6.38 10.67 -8.06
N VAL A 70 -5.53 11.48 -8.68
CA VAL A 70 -4.73 11.11 -9.84
C VAL A 70 -3.38 10.49 -9.46
N ALA A 71 -2.84 10.71 -8.26
CA ALA A 71 -1.46 10.33 -7.92
C ALA A 71 -1.24 8.80 -7.83
N ALA A 72 -0.08 8.28 -8.27
CA ALA A 72 0.26 6.86 -8.13
C ALA A 72 0.35 6.43 -6.66
N ARG A 73 0.15 5.12 -6.43
CA ARG A 73 0.17 4.52 -5.07
C ARG A 73 1.46 4.83 -4.29
N ARG A 74 2.62 4.87 -4.96
CA ARG A 74 3.92 5.18 -4.34
C ARG A 74 3.99 6.65 -3.87
N CYS A 75 3.53 7.59 -4.70
CA CYS A 75 3.45 9.01 -4.35
C CYS A 75 2.51 9.25 -3.17
N ARG A 76 1.35 8.56 -3.15
CA ARG A 76 0.40 8.63 -2.02
C ARG A 76 0.97 8.10 -0.72
N GLY A 77 1.80 7.05 -0.77
CA GLY A 77 2.47 6.50 0.41
C GLY A 77 3.43 7.51 1.05
N TYR A 78 4.30 8.13 0.24
CA TYR A 78 5.24 9.14 0.72
C TYR A 78 4.53 10.41 1.22
N ALA A 79 3.54 10.92 0.46
CA ALA A 79 2.74 12.08 0.87
C ALA A 79 1.98 11.84 2.19
N ARG A 80 1.42 10.64 2.39
CA ARG A 80 0.81 10.25 3.66
C ARG A 80 1.82 10.24 4.81
N GLY A 81 3.01 9.67 4.59
CA GLY A 81 4.10 9.69 5.57
C GLY A 81 4.46 11.12 5.97
N LEU A 82 4.59 12.01 4.99
CA LEU A 82 4.93 13.41 5.21
C LEU A 82 3.83 14.16 5.99
N CYS A 83 2.55 13.92 5.69
CA CYS A 83 1.44 14.45 6.48
C CYS A 83 1.48 13.98 7.94
N LEU A 84 1.74 12.68 8.17
CA LEU A 84 1.81 12.14 9.54
C LEU A 84 2.97 12.75 10.32
N VAL A 85 4.14 12.90 9.69
CA VAL A 85 5.29 13.57 10.30
C VAL A 85 4.96 15.02 10.66
N ALA A 86 4.31 15.77 9.76
CA ALA A 86 3.90 17.15 10.03
C ALA A 86 2.93 17.23 11.23
N VAL A 87 1.94 16.33 11.32
CA VAL A 87 1.01 16.26 12.45
C VAL A 87 1.73 15.93 13.75
N CYS A 88 2.63 14.94 13.73
CA CYS A 88 3.43 14.59 14.91
C CYS A 88 4.31 15.77 15.37
N LEU A 89 4.91 16.50 14.43
CA LEU A 89 5.75 17.66 14.74
C LEU A 89 4.93 18.81 15.34
N ALA A 90 3.71 19.04 14.86
CA ALA A 90 2.79 20.03 15.43
C ALA A 90 2.37 19.68 16.87
N ILE A 91 2.08 18.39 17.13
CA ILE A 91 1.77 17.92 18.50
C ILE A 91 2.98 18.09 19.41
N ALA A 92 4.17 17.70 18.94
CA ALA A 92 5.42 17.82 19.69
C ALA A 92 5.77 19.28 19.98
N GLY A 93 5.59 20.19 19.02
CA GLY A 93 5.82 21.63 19.20
C GLY A 93 4.91 22.22 20.29
N ASN A 94 3.62 21.91 20.23
CA ASN A 94 2.65 22.34 21.25
C ASN A 94 2.96 21.78 22.65
N ALA A 95 3.27 20.48 22.73
CA ALA A 95 3.66 19.84 23.99
C ALA A 95 4.98 20.41 24.54
N GLY A 96 5.95 20.69 23.66
CA GLY A 96 7.22 21.33 24.00
C GLY A 96 7.02 22.72 24.59
N HIS A 97 6.24 23.58 23.93
CA HIS A 97 5.93 24.91 24.43
C HIS A 97 5.26 24.87 25.82
N LYS A 98 4.25 24.01 25.99
CA LYS A 98 3.52 23.87 27.26
C LYS A 98 4.39 23.28 28.38
N SER A 99 5.19 22.25 28.09
CA SER A 99 6.07 21.63 29.08
C SER A 99 7.18 22.57 29.53
N MET A 100 7.83 23.29 28.62
CA MET A 100 8.84 24.30 28.94
C MET A 100 8.25 25.42 29.82
N ALA A 101 7.02 25.86 29.53
CA ALA A 101 6.33 26.85 30.34
C ALA A 101 5.96 26.32 31.73
N LEU A 102 5.57 25.04 31.85
CA LEU A 102 5.15 24.45 33.12
C LEU A 102 6.32 24.18 34.07
N TYR A 103 7.46 23.73 33.53
CA TYR A 103 8.61 23.28 34.33
C TYR A 103 9.72 24.32 34.46
N ALA A 104 9.58 25.50 33.84
CA ALA A 104 10.61 26.56 33.81
C ALA A 104 12.00 26.05 33.38
N VAL A 105 12.03 25.06 32.49
CA VAL A 105 13.27 24.42 32.03
C VAL A 105 13.86 25.23 30.89
N ASP A 106 15.16 25.51 30.94
CA ASP A 106 15.90 26.09 29.83
C ASP A 106 15.87 25.18 28.61
N THR A 107 15.89 25.76 27.40
CA THR A 107 15.82 24.98 26.17
C THR A 107 17.08 24.12 26.01
N PRO A 108 16.99 22.79 26.12
CA PRO A 108 18.18 21.95 26.05
C PRO A 108 18.71 21.96 24.61
N TRP A 109 20.03 21.89 24.46
CA TRP A 109 20.70 21.98 23.16
C TRP A 109 20.18 21.00 22.08
N PRO A 110 19.71 19.76 22.38
CA PRO A 110 19.17 18.88 21.34
C PRO A 110 17.89 19.44 20.71
N VAL A 111 17.08 20.17 21.48
CA VAL A 111 15.87 20.82 20.98
C VAL A 111 16.25 21.95 20.02
N VAL A 112 17.29 22.72 20.34
CA VAL A 112 17.83 23.77 19.45
C VAL A 112 18.24 23.17 18.10
N VAL A 113 19.05 22.11 18.13
CA VAL A 113 19.52 21.43 16.91
C VAL A 113 18.36 20.83 16.12
N SER A 114 17.41 20.20 16.80
CA SER A 114 16.23 19.60 16.16
C SER A 114 15.38 20.66 15.46
N VAL A 115 15.13 21.80 16.12
CA VAL A 115 14.36 22.92 15.54
C VAL A 115 15.09 23.54 14.36
N ALA A 116 16.41 23.72 14.45
CA ALA A 116 17.22 24.25 13.36
C ALA A 116 17.27 23.32 12.13
N ALA A 117 17.10 22.00 12.32
CA ALA A 117 17.05 21.03 11.24
C ALA A 117 15.69 20.98 10.50
N ILE A 118 14.63 21.56 11.07
CA ILE A 118 13.29 21.52 10.47
C ILE A 118 13.26 22.19 9.09
N PRO A 119 13.73 23.44 8.87
CA PRO A 119 13.68 24.08 7.56
C PRO A 119 14.42 23.33 6.43
N PRO A 120 15.68 22.86 6.61
CA PRO A 120 16.36 22.12 5.54
C PRO A 120 15.73 20.74 5.29
N ALA A 121 15.27 20.04 6.33
CA ALA A 121 14.55 18.77 6.16
C ALA A 121 13.22 18.99 5.41
N ALA A 122 12.53 20.07 5.73
CA ALA A 122 11.30 20.47 5.08
C ALA A 122 11.47 20.71 3.58
N LEU A 123 12.51 21.45 3.21
CA LEU A 123 12.88 21.70 1.83
C LEU A 123 13.20 20.39 1.09
N ALA A 124 14.06 19.54 1.69
CA ALA A 124 14.43 18.27 1.09
C ALA A 124 13.21 17.37 0.83
N ALA A 125 12.28 17.31 1.79
CA ALA A 125 11.06 16.53 1.65
C ALA A 125 10.14 17.08 0.56
N ALA A 126 10.00 18.41 0.46
CA ALA A 126 9.22 19.07 -0.58
C ALA A 126 9.79 18.83 -1.99
N VAL A 127 11.12 18.95 -2.14
CA VAL A 127 11.81 18.66 -3.41
C VAL A 127 11.62 17.19 -3.79
N HIS A 128 11.79 16.26 -2.85
CA HIS A 128 11.58 14.84 -3.13
C HIS A 128 10.13 14.55 -3.57
N LEU A 129 9.15 15.17 -2.89
CA LEU A 129 7.75 15.04 -3.29
C LEU A 129 7.50 15.62 -4.69
N ALA A 130 8.09 16.78 -5.02
CA ALA A 130 7.97 17.39 -6.34
C ALA A 130 8.55 16.48 -7.45
N VAL A 131 9.72 15.87 -7.20
CA VAL A 131 10.33 14.90 -8.12
C VAL A 131 9.44 13.67 -8.31
N LEU A 132 8.86 13.14 -7.23
CA LEU A 132 7.93 12.01 -7.32
C LEU A 132 6.66 12.37 -8.11
N LEU A 133 6.14 13.58 -7.94
CA LEU A 133 4.97 14.06 -8.69
C LEU A 133 5.29 14.26 -10.18
N ALA A 134 6.46 14.81 -10.51
CA ALA A 134 6.90 14.98 -11.88
C ALA A 134 7.09 13.62 -12.58
N ALA A 135 7.80 12.69 -11.94
CA ALA A 135 8.00 11.34 -12.47
C ALA A 135 6.66 10.63 -12.70
N ASP A 136 5.69 10.81 -11.81
CA ASP A 136 4.36 10.23 -11.94
C ASP A 136 3.53 10.86 -13.08
N ALA A 137 3.74 12.14 -13.39
CA ALA A 137 3.16 12.79 -14.55
C ALA A 137 3.75 12.24 -15.86
N ASP A 138 5.08 12.09 -15.93
CA ASP A 138 5.78 11.56 -17.11
C ASP A 138 5.35 10.13 -17.43
N HIS A 139 5.20 9.27 -16.41
CA HIS A 139 4.73 7.90 -16.61
C HIS A 139 3.31 7.84 -17.18
N ARG A 140 2.43 8.77 -16.79
CA ARG A 140 1.06 8.84 -17.36
C ARG A 140 1.07 9.30 -18.79
N GLU A 141 1.93 10.26 -19.13
CA GLU A 141 2.02 10.76 -20.50
C GLU A 141 2.55 9.68 -21.44
N ALA A 142 3.55 8.90 -21.00
CA ALA A 142 4.06 7.75 -21.74
C ALA A 142 2.99 6.65 -21.92
N ASP A 143 2.16 6.39 -20.90
CA ASP A 143 1.08 5.39 -20.99
C ASP A 143 -0.06 5.85 -21.91
N ARG A 144 -0.34 7.16 -21.96
CA ARG A 144 -1.32 7.76 -22.88
C ARG A 144 -0.88 7.79 -24.35
N THR A 145 0.42 7.88 -24.62
CA THR A 145 0.97 7.89 -25.99
C THR A 145 1.20 6.48 -26.54
N ARG A 146 1.19 5.45 -25.68
CA ARG A 146 1.31 4.03 -26.05
C ARG A 146 0.15 3.38 -26.84
N PRO A 147 -1.12 3.84 -26.82
CA PRO A 147 -2.22 3.11 -27.46
C PRO A 147 -2.30 3.22 -28.99
N GLU A 148 -1.66 4.20 -29.62
CA GLU A 148 -1.88 4.47 -31.06
C GLU A 148 -0.86 3.78 -31.97
N ALA A 149 0.37 3.53 -31.48
CA ALA A 149 1.40 2.83 -32.26
C ALA A 149 1.16 1.30 -32.37
N ALA A 150 0.31 0.72 -31.51
CA ALA A 150 -0.03 -0.71 -31.55
C ALA A 150 -1.34 -1.01 -32.30
N ALA A 151 -2.16 0.00 -32.60
CA ALA A 151 -3.42 -0.14 -33.33
C ALA A 151 -3.27 0.03 -34.86
N SER A 152 -2.07 0.41 -35.33
CA SER A 152 -1.72 0.52 -36.75
C SER A 152 -0.67 -0.55 -37.13
N ILE A 153 -0.92 -1.79 -36.71
CA ILE A 153 -0.43 -2.97 -37.43
C ILE A 153 -1.69 -3.59 -38.02
N GLU A 154 -2.10 -3.06 -39.17
CA GLU A 154 -3.02 -3.76 -40.05
C GLU A 154 -2.32 -5.08 -40.42
N PRO A 155 -2.90 -6.25 -40.13
CA PRO A 155 -2.32 -7.52 -40.54
C PRO A 155 -2.37 -7.55 -42.05
N ASP A 156 -1.20 -7.40 -42.68
CA ASP A 156 -1.04 -7.57 -44.12
C ASP A 156 -1.62 -8.94 -44.50
N PRO A 157 -2.56 -9.02 -45.48
CA PRO A 157 -3.14 -10.28 -45.90
C PRO A 157 -2.02 -11.18 -46.44
N ILE A 158 -1.70 -12.24 -45.69
CA ILE A 158 -0.80 -13.29 -46.14
C ILE A 158 -1.51 -14.00 -47.31
N GLU A 159 -1.12 -13.65 -48.53
CA GLU A 159 -1.42 -14.41 -49.73
C GLU A 159 -0.63 -15.74 -49.65
N PRO A 160 -1.30 -16.91 -49.67
CA PRO A 160 -0.62 -18.18 -49.52
C PRO A 160 0.15 -18.50 -50.80
N GLU A 161 1.47 -18.28 -50.79
CA GLU A 161 2.36 -18.85 -51.80
C GLU A 161 2.38 -20.38 -51.69
N PRO A 162 2.29 -21.11 -52.81
CA PRO A 162 2.33 -22.56 -52.81
C PRO A 162 3.74 -23.06 -52.48
N VAL A 163 3.76 -23.97 -51.52
CA VAL A 163 4.84 -24.82 -51.05
C VAL A 163 5.71 -25.33 -52.22
N ASP A 164 6.97 -24.88 -52.29
CA ASP A 164 8.01 -25.59 -53.03
C ASP A 164 8.84 -26.44 -52.06
N ALA A 165 8.99 -27.69 -52.43
CA ALA A 165 9.64 -28.73 -51.65
C ALA A 165 11.03 -28.96 -52.22
N GLY A 166 12.04 -28.54 -51.47
CA GLY A 166 13.47 -28.80 -51.72
C GLY A 166 14.27 -27.77 -50.93
N GLU A 167 15.37 -28.07 -50.26
CA GLU A 167 16.19 -29.25 -50.19
C GLU A 167 17.07 -29.05 -48.93
N VAL A 168 17.34 -30.17 -48.27
CA VAL A 168 18.37 -30.45 -47.26
C VAL A 168 19.54 -29.45 -47.16
N GLU A 169 19.81 -28.90 -45.96
CA GLU A 169 21.16 -28.98 -45.34
C GLU A 169 21.19 -28.46 -43.89
N SER A 170 21.48 -29.37 -42.97
CA SER A 170 22.20 -29.14 -41.70
C SER A 170 23.64 -29.62 -41.95
N PRO A 171 24.72 -29.11 -41.29
CA PRO A 171 24.77 -28.92 -39.83
C PRO A 171 25.73 -27.80 -39.33
N SER A 172 25.89 -27.71 -38.00
CA SER A 172 27.20 -27.61 -37.30
C SER A 172 27.32 -26.56 -36.17
N ILE A 173 26.89 -26.96 -34.98
CA ILE A 173 27.54 -26.90 -33.65
C ILE A 173 28.73 -25.92 -33.43
N ALA A 174 28.44 -24.84 -32.69
CA ALA A 174 29.06 -24.35 -31.43
C ALA A 174 30.46 -23.64 -31.42
N PRO A 175 30.90 -23.07 -30.27
CA PRO A 175 31.14 -21.62 -30.12
C PRO A 175 32.63 -21.29 -29.89
N THR A 176 33.03 -20.03 -30.06
CA THR A 176 34.36 -19.59 -29.62
C THR A 176 34.29 -18.23 -28.92
N SER A 177 34.66 -18.27 -27.64
CA SER A 177 34.98 -17.16 -26.76
C SER A 177 36.30 -16.53 -27.17
N THR A 178 36.35 -15.20 -27.24
CA THR A 178 37.56 -14.36 -27.18
C THR A 178 37.07 -13.01 -26.66
N GLY A 179 37.61 -12.37 -25.64
CA GLY A 179 38.86 -12.57 -24.94
C GLY A 179 39.43 -11.19 -24.66
N ALA A 180 39.32 -10.79 -23.38
CA ALA A 180 40.30 -10.00 -22.64
C ALA A 180 40.46 -8.46 -22.83
N ALA A 181 40.75 -7.89 -21.65
CA ALA A 181 41.50 -6.67 -21.31
C ALA A 181 40.69 -5.40 -21.02
N ALA A 182 40.93 -4.64 -19.95
CA ALA A 182 41.71 -4.84 -18.71
C ALA A 182 41.43 -3.65 -17.77
N SER A 183 41.67 -3.86 -16.47
CA SER A 183 42.21 -2.89 -15.48
C SER A 183 41.43 -1.59 -15.21
N THR A 184 41.14 -1.19 -13.97
CA THR A 184 42.12 -1.01 -12.89
C THR A 184 41.38 -0.78 -11.56
N ALA A 185 41.80 -1.49 -10.51
CA ALA A 185 41.63 -1.10 -9.10
C ALA A 185 43.01 -0.67 -8.55
N PRO A 186 43.06 0.22 -7.55
CA PRO A 186 43.40 -0.20 -6.17
C PRO A 186 42.54 0.55 -5.12
N ALA A 187 41.95 -0.11 -4.13
CA ALA A 187 42.55 -0.57 -2.88
C ALA A 187 43.23 0.55 -2.06
N GLU A 188 42.52 1.12 -1.07
CA GLU A 188 43.18 1.60 0.16
C GLU A 188 42.25 1.68 1.40
N ARG A 189 42.55 0.75 2.34
CA ARG A 189 42.58 0.85 3.82
C ARG A 189 41.32 1.20 4.63
N GLN A 190 40.78 0.14 5.25
CA GLN A 190 40.28 0.16 6.64
C GLN A 190 41.43 0.19 7.65
N PRO A 191 41.23 0.86 8.80
CA PRO A 191 41.76 0.41 10.08
C PRO A 191 40.64 -0.01 11.03
N THR A 192 40.75 -1.26 11.47
CA THR A 192 40.18 -1.78 12.72
C THR A 192 40.90 -1.16 13.91
N ASP A 193 40.20 -0.68 14.94
CA ASP A 193 40.40 -1.19 16.30
C ASP A 193 39.39 -0.66 17.33
N THR A 194 38.92 -1.59 18.17
CA THR A 194 38.70 -1.48 19.62
C THR A 194 37.89 -0.30 20.19
N THR A 195 36.67 -0.55 20.68
CA THR A 195 36.47 -0.62 22.14
C THR A 195 35.21 -1.42 22.52
N ASP A 196 35.49 -2.49 23.24
CA ASP A 196 34.62 -3.27 24.10
C ASP A 196 34.00 -2.39 25.20
N ARG A 197 32.67 -2.38 25.31
CA ARG A 197 31.99 -2.00 26.55
C ARG A 197 30.66 -2.73 26.68
N ALA A 198 30.75 -3.90 27.28
CA ALA A 198 29.65 -4.54 27.99
C ALA A 198 28.99 -3.53 28.97
N VAL A 199 27.69 -3.30 28.80
CA VAL A 199 26.84 -2.76 29.86
C VAL A 199 25.74 -3.76 30.12
N SER A 200 25.84 -4.35 31.31
CA SER A 200 24.98 -5.35 31.90
C SER A 200 23.53 -4.88 32.00
N VAL A 201 22.64 -5.77 31.60
CA VAL A 201 21.21 -5.77 31.90
C VAL A 201 21.01 -6.14 33.38
N PRO A 202 20.26 -5.37 34.18
CA PRO A 202 19.59 -5.94 35.34
C PRO A 202 18.18 -6.40 34.94
N ALA A 203 18.00 -7.70 35.06
CA ALA A 203 16.71 -8.37 35.16
C ALA A 203 15.89 -7.76 36.30
N VAL A 204 14.66 -7.35 36.02
CA VAL A 204 13.66 -7.11 37.05
C VAL A 204 12.53 -8.11 36.87
N ALA A 205 12.34 -8.82 37.97
CA ALA A 205 11.35 -9.82 38.31
C ALA A 205 9.96 -9.61 37.72
N GLY A 206 9.38 -10.74 37.32
CA GLY A 206 8.00 -10.85 36.89
C GLY A 206 7.01 -10.52 38.00
N VAL A 207 5.88 -9.98 37.57
CA VAL A 207 4.63 -10.00 38.30
C VAL A 207 3.59 -10.60 37.37
N GLY A 208 3.15 -11.80 37.72
CA GLY A 208 1.96 -12.41 37.17
C GLY A 208 0.70 -11.69 37.67
N ARG A 209 -0.21 -11.42 36.73
CA ARG A 209 -1.65 -11.23 36.95
C ARG A 209 -2.29 -11.46 35.58
N GLY A 210 -3.02 -12.53 35.39
CA GLY A 210 -4.34 -12.72 36.01
C GLY A 210 -5.35 -12.30 34.94
N GLY A 211 -5.95 -13.30 34.30
CA GLY A 211 -6.70 -13.16 33.06
C GLY A 211 -7.90 -12.22 33.15
N ASP A 212 -8.27 -11.70 31.99
CA ASP A 212 -9.65 -11.44 31.58
C ASP A 212 -9.66 -11.35 30.04
N ARG A 213 -9.68 -12.54 29.43
CA ARG A 213 -9.93 -12.71 28.00
C ARG A 213 -11.41 -12.47 27.78
N ARG A 214 -11.80 -11.21 27.55
CA ARG A 214 -13.15 -10.88 27.07
C ARG A 214 -13.34 -11.49 25.68
N GLU A 215 -14.01 -12.63 25.66
CA GLU A 215 -14.77 -13.09 24.52
C GLU A 215 -15.82 -12.02 24.20
N SER A 216 -15.75 -11.46 23.00
CA SER A 216 -16.84 -10.64 22.44
C SER A 216 -17.29 -11.36 21.18
N SER A 217 -18.44 -12.01 21.32
CA SER A 217 -19.19 -12.67 20.25
C SER A 217 -19.38 -11.72 19.07
N PRO A 218 -19.33 -12.21 17.82
CA PRO A 218 -19.71 -11.41 16.68
C PRO A 218 -21.23 -11.23 16.72
N THR A 219 -21.67 -10.01 16.99
CA THR A 219 -23.04 -9.57 16.73
C THR A 219 -23.32 -9.66 15.24
N GLU A 220 -24.32 -10.46 14.87
CA GLU A 220 -24.99 -10.42 13.56
C GLU A 220 -25.40 -8.98 13.25
N ALA A 221 -24.62 -8.32 12.39
CA ALA A 221 -25.02 -7.09 11.74
C ALA A 221 -25.38 -7.45 10.29
N GLU A 222 -26.67 -7.34 10.00
CA GLU A 222 -27.26 -7.39 8.65
C GLU A 222 -26.39 -6.66 7.61
N PRO A 223 -26.23 -7.25 6.40
CA PRO A 223 -25.43 -6.64 5.34
C PRO A 223 -26.18 -5.47 4.71
N ALA A 224 -25.72 -4.25 5.01
CA ALA A 224 -26.12 -3.05 4.28
C ALA A 224 -25.65 -3.15 2.80
N PRO A 225 -26.46 -2.71 1.82
CA PRO A 225 -26.16 -2.87 0.41
C PRO A 225 -24.89 -2.10 0.00
N ALA A 226 -23.99 -2.82 -0.65
CA ALA A 226 -22.71 -2.37 -1.14
C ALA A 226 -22.85 -1.12 -2.03
N SER A 227 -22.30 -0.01 -1.55
CA SER A 227 -22.07 1.17 -2.38
C SER A 227 -20.86 0.92 -3.28
N ALA A 228 -21.10 0.94 -4.58
CA ALA A 228 -20.12 0.75 -5.65
C ALA A 228 -19.05 1.84 -5.62
N GLY A 229 -17.92 1.53 -4.97
CA GLY A 229 -16.64 2.20 -5.13
C GLY A 229 -15.72 1.39 -6.06
N PRO A 230 -14.66 2.00 -6.61
CA PRO A 230 -13.86 1.40 -7.66
C PRO A 230 -13.06 0.20 -7.12
N GLY A 231 -13.44 -1.00 -7.56
CA GLY A 231 -12.59 -2.19 -7.59
C GLY A 231 -12.76 -3.25 -6.49
N TYR A 232 -13.88 -3.27 -5.74
CA TYR A 232 -14.16 -4.44 -4.90
C TYR A 232 -14.68 -5.58 -5.79
N ARG A 233 -13.80 -6.49 -6.21
CA ARG A 233 -14.24 -7.75 -6.82
C ARG A 233 -15.03 -8.53 -5.77
N SER A 234 -16.22 -8.99 -6.15
CA SER A 234 -17.04 -9.86 -5.30
C SER A 234 -16.36 -11.22 -5.14
N ILE A 235 -16.81 -12.01 -4.16
CA ILE A 235 -16.26 -13.37 -4.00
C ILE A 235 -16.76 -14.27 -5.14
N GLU A 236 -17.97 -14.01 -5.66
CA GLU A 236 -18.55 -14.67 -6.84
C GLU A 236 -17.71 -14.44 -8.10
N ASP A 237 -17.24 -13.21 -8.34
CA ASP A 237 -16.35 -12.91 -9.47
C ASP A 237 -15.05 -13.71 -9.39
N LEU A 238 -14.48 -13.82 -8.18
CA LEU A 238 -13.25 -14.58 -7.94
C LEU A 238 -13.46 -16.10 -8.11
N ARG A 239 -14.66 -16.62 -7.80
CA ARG A 239 -15.00 -18.02 -8.08
C ARG A 239 -15.06 -18.29 -9.60
N ALA A 240 -15.69 -17.40 -10.35
CA ALA A 240 -15.79 -17.52 -11.80
C ALA A 240 -14.40 -17.44 -12.47
N GLU A 241 -13.56 -16.50 -12.02
CA GLU A 241 -12.18 -16.33 -12.51
C GLU A 241 -11.31 -17.55 -12.16
N LEU A 242 -11.47 -18.15 -10.97
CA LEU A 242 -10.79 -19.38 -10.58
C LEU A 242 -11.20 -20.56 -11.46
N ALA A 243 -12.51 -20.75 -11.70
CA ALA A 243 -13.02 -21.81 -12.56
C ALA A 243 -12.51 -21.68 -14.00
N ALA A 244 -12.48 -20.44 -14.53
CA ALA A 244 -11.91 -20.16 -15.85
C ALA A 244 -10.40 -20.44 -15.91
N ALA A 245 -9.66 -20.11 -14.84
CA ALA A 245 -8.23 -20.38 -14.76
C ALA A 245 -7.92 -21.89 -14.72
N ILE A 246 -8.70 -22.68 -13.97
CA ILE A 246 -8.56 -24.15 -13.92
C ILE A 246 -8.89 -24.78 -15.27
N ALA A 247 -9.88 -24.25 -16.00
CA ALA A 247 -10.24 -24.75 -17.32
C ALA A 247 -9.25 -24.36 -18.43
N SER A 248 -8.39 -23.36 -18.20
CA SER A 248 -7.43 -22.88 -19.20
C SER A 248 -6.09 -23.59 -19.06
N PRO A 249 -5.61 -24.31 -20.10
CA PRO A 249 -4.29 -24.95 -20.06
C PRO A 249 -3.12 -23.95 -20.08
N ALA A 250 -3.39 -22.67 -20.33
CA ALA A 250 -2.38 -21.62 -20.41
C ALA A 250 -1.89 -21.12 -19.04
N VAL A 251 -2.64 -21.38 -17.96
CA VAL A 251 -2.29 -20.91 -16.61
C VAL A 251 -2.28 -22.11 -15.68
N GLU A 252 -1.09 -22.53 -15.27
CA GLU A 252 -0.93 -23.60 -14.28
C GLU A 252 -1.36 -23.09 -12.90
N VAL A 253 -2.59 -23.42 -12.49
CA VAL A 253 -3.14 -23.08 -11.17
C VAL A 253 -3.47 -24.37 -10.43
N ASP A 254 -2.72 -24.65 -9.36
CA ASP A 254 -3.09 -25.68 -8.39
C ASP A 254 -4.24 -25.18 -7.48
N PRO A 255 -5.47 -25.72 -7.58
CA PRO A 255 -6.61 -25.29 -6.77
C PRO A 255 -6.52 -25.73 -5.31
N SER A 256 -5.63 -26.68 -4.97
CA SER A 256 -5.41 -27.12 -3.59
C SER A 256 -4.47 -26.20 -2.82
N SER A 257 -3.73 -25.32 -3.51
CA SER A 257 -2.79 -24.38 -2.90
C SER A 257 -3.35 -22.95 -2.85
N ALA A 258 -3.56 -22.45 -1.63
CA ALA A 258 -4.00 -21.08 -1.41
C ALA A 258 -2.98 -20.03 -1.94
N GLU A 259 -1.69 -20.37 -2.01
CA GLU A 259 -0.68 -19.45 -2.58
C GLU A 259 -0.78 -19.37 -4.11
N SER A 260 -1.04 -20.50 -4.76
CA SER A 260 -1.29 -20.59 -6.21
C SER A 260 -2.49 -19.70 -6.60
N ILE A 261 -3.63 -19.89 -5.93
CA ILE A 261 -4.85 -19.08 -6.12
C ILE A 261 -4.57 -17.59 -5.91
N ARG A 262 -3.81 -17.24 -4.86
CA ARG A 262 -3.46 -15.85 -4.55
C ARG A 262 -2.65 -15.21 -5.67
N ARG A 263 -1.67 -15.94 -6.22
CA ARG A 263 -0.80 -15.43 -7.28
C ARG A 263 -1.56 -15.29 -8.58
N ALA A 264 -2.38 -16.28 -8.95
CA ALA A 264 -3.17 -16.27 -10.18
C ALA A 264 -4.20 -15.13 -10.19
N LEU A 265 -5.00 -15.00 -9.12
CA LEU A 265 -6.12 -14.04 -9.06
C LEU A 265 -5.74 -12.67 -8.48
N ARG A 266 -4.48 -12.49 -8.05
CA ARG A 266 -3.98 -11.28 -7.36
C ARG A 266 -4.87 -10.86 -6.17
N CYS A 267 -5.45 -11.83 -5.46
CA CYS A 267 -6.38 -11.58 -4.36
C CYS A 267 -5.68 -11.59 -2.98
N GLY A 268 -6.41 -11.21 -1.93
CA GLY A 268 -5.90 -11.22 -0.55
C GLY A 268 -5.81 -12.65 0.04
N PRO A 269 -4.94 -12.88 1.05
CA PRO A 269 -4.69 -14.21 1.60
C PRO A 269 -5.92 -14.88 2.24
N GLN A 270 -6.83 -14.12 2.85
CA GLN A 270 -8.06 -14.67 3.43
C GLN A 270 -9.00 -15.23 2.36
N ARG A 271 -9.21 -14.51 1.26
CA ARG A 271 -10.07 -14.95 0.15
C ARG A 271 -9.49 -16.17 -0.57
N ALA A 272 -8.17 -16.22 -0.74
CA ALA A 272 -7.53 -17.39 -1.35
C ALA A 272 -7.71 -18.67 -0.51
N ARG A 273 -7.66 -18.57 0.83
CA ARG A 273 -7.95 -19.70 1.73
C ARG A 273 -9.41 -20.13 1.62
N GLN A 274 -10.34 -19.17 1.63
CA GLN A 274 -11.76 -19.45 1.48
C GLN A 274 -12.06 -20.21 0.17
N LEU A 275 -11.51 -19.75 -0.97
CA LEU A 275 -11.71 -20.42 -2.26
C LEU A 275 -11.13 -21.84 -2.30
N ARG A 276 -9.96 -22.05 -1.68
CA ARG A 276 -9.35 -23.38 -1.55
C ARG A 276 -10.25 -24.31 -0.74
N ASP A 277 -10.75 -23.84 0.41
CA ASP A 277 -11.55 -24.64 1.32
C ASP A 277 -12.90 -25.00 0.68
N GLU A 278 -13.51 -24.07 -0.05
CA GLU A 278 -14.71 -24.31 -0.87
C GLU A 278 -14.44 -25.38 -1.94
N HIS A 279 -13.34 -25.25 -2.71
CA HIS A 279 -12.98 -26.24 -3.75
C HIS A 279 -12.65 -27.62 -3.16
N THR A 280 -12.00 -27.66 -2.00
CA THR A 280 -11.70 -28.91 -1.29
C THR A 280 -12.99 -29.56 -0.81
N THR A 281 -13.96 -28.76 -0.33
CA THR A 281 -15.27 -29.26 0.11
C THR A 281 -16.05 -29.84 -1.06
N THR A 282 -16.10 -29.15 -2.21
CA THR A 282 -16.79 -29.64 -3.42
C THR A 282 -16.13 -30.89 -4.00
N ALA A 283 -14.79 -31.00 -3.92
CA ALA A 283 -14.09 -32.19 -4.37
C ALA A 283 -14.29 -33.40 -3.45
N VAL A 284 -14.65 -33.18 -2.19
CA VAL A 284 -14.86 -34.23 -1.18
C VAL A 284 -16.33 -34.64 -1.08
N GLU A 285 -17.27 -33.93 -1.71
CA GLU A 285 -18.69 -34.33 -1.71
C GLU A 285 -18.81 -35.75 -2.32
N PRO A 286 -19.03 -36.77 -1.46
CA PRO A 286 -18.96 -38.14 -1.87
C PRO A 286 -20.25 -38.47 -2.62
N ASP A 287 -20.07 -39.26 -3.67
CA ASP A 287 -21.08 -39.97 -4.46
C ASP A 287 -22.42 -40.09 -3.70
N PRO A 288 -23.54 -39.51 -4.20
CA PRO A 288 -24.81 -39.59 -3.50
C PRO A 288 -25.09 -41.07 -3.18
N PRO A 289 -25.55 -41.39 -1.95
CA PRO A 289 -25.72 -42.77 -1.54
C PRO A 289 -26.55 -43.49 -2.59
N SER A 290 -25.95 -44.51 -3.19
CA SER A 290 -26.58 -45.30 -4.25
C SER A 290 -28.01 -45.64 -3.82
N PRO A 291 -29.02 -45.42 -4.68
CA PRO A 291 -30.41 -45.62 -4.30
C PRO A 291 -30.53 -47.03 -3.75
N ILE A 292 -30.88 -47.11 -2.46
CA ILE A 292 -31.10 -48.34 -1.71
C ILE A 292 -31.99 -49.22 -2.60
N GLU A 293 -31.42 -50.29 -3.14
CA GLU A 293 -32.18 -51.32 -3.86
C GLU A 293 -33.32 -51.74 -2.94
N THR A 294 -34.54 -51.36 -3.34
CA THR A 294 -35.79 -51.84 -2.78
C THR A 294 -35.85 -53.34 -3.04
N ARG A 295 -35.24 -54.12 -2.15
CA ARG A 295 -35.27 -55.57 -2.15
C ARG A 295 -36.73 -56.01 -2.00
N SER A 296 -37.32 -56.37 -3.13
CA SER A 296 -38.67 -56.91 -3.24
C SER A 296 -38.78 -58.15 -2.35
N LEU A 297 -39.57 -58.02 -1.28
CA LEU A 297 -39.97 -59.12 -0.40
C LEU A 297 -40.96 -60.01 -1.17
N ALA A 298 -40.48 -61.18 -1.62
CA ALA A 298 -41.33 -62.22 -2.16
C ALA A 298 -42.20 -62.84 -1.03
N PRO A 299 -43.47 -63.20 -1.32
CA PRO A 299 -44.35 -63.82 -0.35
C PRO A 299 -43.92 -65.27 -0.09
N ILE A 300 -43.63 -65.59 1.17
CA ILE A 300 -43.41 -66.95 1.64
C ILE A 300 -44.77 -67.65 1.63
N GLY A 301 -44.99 -68.52 0.65
CA GLY A 301 -46.05 -69.51 0.69
C GLY A 301 -45.72 -70.58 1.71
N THR A 302 -46.65 -70.84 2.63
CA THR A 302 -46.67 -72.07 3.43
C THR A 302 -47.97 -72.80 3.15
N SER A 303 -47.80 -73.92 2.43
CA SER A 303 -48.75 -75.01 2.29
C SER A 303 -49.07 -75.62 3.65
N HIS A 304 -50.34 -75.91 3.91
CA HIS A 304 -50.82 -77.15 4.53
C HIS A 304 -52.32 -77.31 4.31
#